data_AF-A0A9R1AC41-F1
#
_entry.id   AF-A0A9R1AC41-F1
#
_cell.length_a   1.000
_cell.length_b   1.000
_cell.length_c   1.000
_cell.angle_alpha   90.00
_cell.angle_beta   90.00
_cell.angle_gamma   90.00
#
_symmetry.space_group_name_H-M   'P 1'
#
loop_
_entity.id
_entity.type
_entity.pdbx_description
1 polymer ?
#
loop_
_entity_poly.entity_id
_entity_poly.type
_entity_poly.pdbx_seq_one_letter_code
_entity_poly.pdbx_strand_id
1 'polypeptide(L)'
;MEDANSEPTVMPLDLLREITDGFSEERKLGSGSYGKVYLGVHQNGEKIAVKVLYDMPGVDDKHFQNEFKNLTRLQHPNIVRLVGYCHDIQEVQVMHEGKLVLAEKTHRALCLEYMSNGSLEKYLSDECDRYDWQKGYQIIKGICQGLNYLPNELKPPMYHFDLKPANILLDENMVPRIADFGISRLFKDEQTRATKSTLGTIGYLPPEYIKKI
;
A
#
# COMPACT_ATOMS: atom_id res chain seq x y z
N MET A 1 11.25 -3.62 19.91
CA MET A 1 9.83 -3.99 20.06
C MET A 1 9.06 -2.70 20.07
N GLU A 2 8.70 -2.20 18.89
CA GLU A 2 7.70 -1.14 18.81
C GLU A 2 6.33 -1.78 19.06
N ASP A 3 5.51 -1.11 19.87
CA ASP A 3 4.14 -1.52 20.12
C ASP A 3 3.41 -1.65 18.78
N ALA A 4 2.88 -2.84 18.49
CA ALA A 4 2.05 -3.11 17.33
C ALA A 4 0.74 -2.29 17.30
N ASN A 5 0.58 -1.34 18.22
CA ASN A 5 -0.60 -0.55 18.54
C ASN A 5 -0.34 0.98 18.47
N SER A 6 0.82 1.42 17.96
CA SER A 6 1.12 2.84 17.81
C SER A 6 0.30 3.45 16.66
N GLU A 7 -0.37 4.58 16.91
CA GLU A 7 -1.02 5.36 15.86
C GLU A 7 0.02 5.82 14.81
N PRO A 8 -0.36 5.90 13.52
CA PRO A 8 0.55 6.34 12.49
C PRO A 8 0.95 7.80 12.70
N THR A 9 2.25 8.08 12.69
CA THR A 9 2.77 9.41 12.96
C THR A 9 2.79 10.29 11.72
N VAL A 10 2.58 11.60 11.88
CA VAL A 10 2.86 12.58 10.84
C VAL A 10 4.37 12.64 10.61
N MET A 11 4.80 12.44 9.37
CA MET A 11 6.20 12.50 8.96
C MET A 11 6.40 13.69 8.01
N PRO A 12 7.23 14.70 8.39
CA PRO A 12 7.53 15.84 7.53
C PRO A 12 8.16 15.42 6.21
N LEU A 13 7.90 16.17 5.14
CA LEU A 13 8.48 15.89 3.82
C LEU A 13 10.01 15.88 3.84
N ASP A 14 10.64 16.77 4.60
CA ASP A 14 12.11 16.84 4.69
C ASP A 14 12.71 15.60 5.37
N LEU A 15 12.02 15.03 6.36
CA LEU A 15 12.41 13.75 6.94
C LEU A 15 12.31 12.63 5.89
N LEU A 16 11.23 12.60 5.10
CA LEU A 16 11.07 11.61 4.05
C LEU A 16 12.16 11.75 2.97
N ARG A 17 12.53 12.98 2.60
CA ARG A 17 13.66 13.25 1.70
C ARG A 17 14.97 12.74 2.30
N GLU A 18 15.23 12.98 3.58
CA GLU A 18 16.44 12.51 4.26
C GLU A 18 16.56 10.99 4.21
N ILE A 19 15.56 10.27 4.71
CA ILE A 19 15.62 8.80 4.86
C ILE A 19 15.59 8.06 3.51
N THR A 20 15.08 8.70 2.45
CA THR A 20 15.01 8.13 1.09
C THR A 20 16.13 8.61 0.18
N ASP A 21 17.14 9.33 0.71
CA ASP A 21 18.24 9.90 -0.08
C ASP A 21 17.73 10.77 -1.24
N GLY A 22 16.80 11.68 -0.93
CA GLY A 22 16.17 12.56 -1.89
C GLY A 22 15.22 11.87 -2.87
N PHE A 23 14.60 10.75 -2.47
CA PHE A 23 13.80 9.88 -3.36
C PHE A 23 14.62 9.34 -4.54
N SER A 24 15.87 8.90 -4.28
CA SER A 24 16.78 8.40 -5.31
C SER A 24 16.27 7.12 -5.98
N GLU A 25 16.65 6.90 -7.24
CA GLU A 25 16.21 5.70 -7.97
C GLU A 25 16.91 4.43 -7.42
N GLU A 26 18.07 4.56 -6.77
CA GLU A 26 18.75 3.50 -6.03
C GLU A 26 17.92 3.01 -4.82
N ARG A 27 17.11 3.88 -4.23
CA ARG A 27 16.19 3.55 -3.14
C ARG A 27 14.83 3.07 -3.65
N LYS A 28 14.57 3.05 -4.95
CA LYS A 28 13.26 2.70 -5.48
C LYS A 28 12.99 1.20 -5.34
N LEU A 29 11.91 0.87 -4.64
CA LEU A 29 11.42 -0.49 -4.47
C LEU A 29 10.47 -0.90 -5.60
N GLY A 30 9.76 0.07 -6.17
CA GLY A 30 8.84 -0.17 -7.28
C GLY A 30 8.02 1.06 -7.68
N SER A 31 7.15 0.87 -8.66
CA SER A 31 6.19 1.87 -9.12
C SER A 31 4.85 1.20 -9.40
N GLY A 32 3.79 1.78 -8.86
CA GLY A 32 2.41 1.36 -9.12
C GLY A 32 1.65 2.41 -9.93
N SER A 33 0.37 2.15 -10.13
CA SER A 33 -0.58 3.06 -10.79
C SER A 33 -0.77 4.39 -10.06
N TYR A 34 -0.53 4.42 -8.75
CA TYR A 34 -0.83 5.56 -7.89
C TYR A 34 0.41 6.27 -7.35
N GLY A 35 1.61 5.76 -7.62
CA GLY A 35 2.83 6.36 -7.10
C GLY A 35 4.08 5.50 -7.24
N LYS A 36 5.16 5.99 -6.65
CA LYS A 36 6.44 5.28 -6.52
C LYS A 36 6.67 4.89 -5.06
N VAL A 37 7.33 3.76 -4.85
CA VAL A 37 7.68 3.28 -3.51
C VAL A 37 9.19 3.30 -3.36
N TYR A 38 9.67 3.90 -2.27
CA TYR A 38 11.08 4.05 -1.94
C TYR A 38 11.40 3.38 -0.60
N LEU A 39 12.62 2.88 -0.46
CA LEU A 39 13.18 2.44 0.80
C LEU A 39 13.63 3.66 1.61
N GLY A 40 12.99 3.88 2.76
CA GLY A 40 13.46 4.80 3.79
C GLY A 40 14.35 4.07 4.78
N VAL A 41 15.48 4.68 5.16
CA VAL A 41 16.34 4.18 6.23
C VAL A 41 16.61 5.30 7.23
N HIS A 42 16.09 5.14 8.45
CA HIS A 42 16.32 6.06 9.55
C HIS A 42 17.77 5.98 10.04
N GLN A 43 18.22 7.00 10.77
CA GLN A 43 19.59 7.07 11.33
C GLN A 43 19.91 5.91 12.29
N ASN A 44 18.89 5.36 12.96
CA ASN A 44 19.00 4.18 13.83
C ASN A 44 19.08 2.85 13.05
N GLY A 45 19.02 2.88 11.71
CA GLY A 45 19.04 1.70 10.83
C GLY A 45 17.67 1.08 10.55
N GLU A 46 16.61 1.59 11.16
CA GLU A 46 15.24 1.15 10.91
C GLU A 46 14.80 1.44 9.48
N LYS A 47 14.09 0.50 8.87
CA LYS A 47 13.69 0.56 7.46
C LYS A 47 12.18 0.67 7.33
N ILE A 48 11.74 1.55 6.43
CA ILE A 48 10.33 1.73 6.08
C ILE A 48 10.16 1.77 4.55
N ALA A 49 8.96 1.51 4.06
CA ALA A 49 8.59 1.73 2.68
C ALA A 49 7.79 3.03 2.54
N VAL A 50 8.30 3.98 1.75
CA VAL A 50 7.68 5.29 1.53
C VAL A 50 7.00 5.29 0.16
N LYS A 51 5.66 5.15 0.15
CA LYS A 51 4.82 5.23 -1.06
C LYS A 51 4.48 6.70 -1.32
N VAL A 52 5.21 7.33 -2.22
CA VAL A 52 4.96 8.71 -2.69
C VAL A 52 3.94 8.65 -3.80
N LEU A 53 2.81 9.35 -3.63
CA LEU A 53 1.75 9.37 -4.63
C LEU A 53 2.09 10.33 -5.78
N TYR A 54 1.53 10.07 -6.96
CA TYR A 54 1.63 11.00 -8.09
C TYR A 54 0.90 12.32 -7.78
N ASP A 55 1.06 13.29 -8.68
CA ASP A 55 0.42 14.60 -8.59
C ASP A 55 -0.67 14.70 -9.67
N MET A 56 -1.80 14.06 -9.41
CA MET A 56 -3.02 14.05 -10.23
C MET A 56 -4.15 14.76 -9.43
N PRO A 57 -4.38 16.06 -9.71
CA PRO A 57 -5.36 16.86 -9.00
C PRO A 57 -6.74 16.19 -8.93
N GLY A 58 -7.31 16.07 -7.73
CA GLY A 58 -8.65 15.53 -7.47
C GLY A 58 -8.82 14.00 -7.53
N VAL A 59 -7.95 13.27 -8.23
CA VAL A 59 -7.93 11.80 -8.25
C VAL A 59 -7.10 11.27 -7.07
N ASP A 60 -5.92 11.86 -6.86
CA ASP A 60 -4.99 11.38 -5.83
C ASP A 60 -5.45 11.70 -4.41
N ASP A 61 -6.24 12.76 -4.21
CA ASP A 61 -6.86 13.02 -2.91
C ASP A 61 -7.81 11.92 -2.47
N LYS A 62 -8.62 11.40 -3.41
CA LYS A 62 -9.58 10.34 -3.11
C LYS A 62 -8.86 9.02 -2.83
N HIS A 63 -7.86 8.67 -3.64
CA HIS A 63 -7.09 7.46 -3.45
C HIS A 63 -6.24 7.50 -2.18
N PHE A 64 -5.53 8.60 -1.93
CA PHE A 64 -4.78 8.82 -0.70
C PHE A 64 -5.68 8.70 0.52
N GLN A 65 -6.77 9.48 0.56
CA GLN A 65 -7.67 9.46 1.71
C GLN A 65 -8.32 8.09 1.91
N ASN A 66 -8.66 7.37 0.83
CA ASN A 66 -9.23 6.03 0.94
C ASN A 66 -8.22 5.05 1.52
N GLU A 67 -7.02 4.98 0.94
CA GLU A 67 -5.97 4.08 1.40
C GLU A 67 -5.53 4.39 2.83
N PHE A 68 -5.32 5.68 3.14
CA PHE A 68 -5.01 6.15 4.49
C PHE A 68 -6.09 5.74 5.49
N LYS A 69 -7.37 6.06 5.23
CA LYS A 69 -8.50 5.73 6.12
C LYS A 69 -8.71 4.23 6.27
N ASN A 70 -8.39 3.45 5.25
CA ASN A 70 -8.47 2.00 5.33
C ASN A 70 -7.34 1.49 6.22
N LEU A 71 -6.09 1.81 5.89
CA LEU A 71 -4.90 1.33 6.60
C LEU A 71 -4.87 1.74 8.09
N THR A 72 -5.35 2.93 8.46
CA THR A 72 -5.42 3.37 9.86
C THR A 72 -6.32 2.50 10.74
N ARG A 73 -7.19 1.70 10.15
CA ARG A 73 -8.14 0.80 10.85
C ARG A 73 -7.68 -0.66 10.84
N LEU A 74 -6.60 -0.96 10.13
CA LEU A 74 -6.14 -2.32 9.92
C LEU A 74 -5.03 -2.63 10.92
N GLN A 75 -5.28 -3.66 11.72
CA GLN A 75 -4.30 -4.15 12.68
C GLN A 75 -4.36 -5.67 12.69
N HIS A 76 -3.48 -6.28 11.92
CA HIS A 76 -3.39 -7.73 11.82
C HIS A 76 -1.97 -8.14 11.41
N PRO A 77 -1.39 -9.23 11.96
CA PRO A 77 -0.02 -9.65 11.63
C PRO A 77 0.20 -10.00 10.15
N ASN A 78 -0.88 -10.30 9.41
CA ASN A 78 -0.85 -10.58 7.97
C ASN A 78 -1.38 -9.45 7.10
N ILE A 79 -1.38 -8.21 7.61
CA ILE A 79 -1.70 -6.99 6.85
C ILE A 79 -0.56 -6.01 7.05
N VAL A 80 -0.17 -5.31 5.98
CA VAL A 80 0.90 -4.31 6.07
C VAL A 80 0.50 -3.17 7.00
N ARG A 81 1.40 -2.81 7.91
CA ARG A 81 1.20 -1.75 8.89
C ARG A 81 1.55 -0.40 8.29
N LEU A 82 0.65 0.56 8.46
CA LEU A 82 0.94 1.98 8.26
C LEU A 82 1.66 2.52 9.50
N VAL A 83 2.90 2.95 9.31
CA VAL A 83 3.75 3.51 10.38
C VAL A 83 3.65 5.03 10.45
N GLY A 84 3.35 5.67 9.32
CA GLY A 84 3.20 7.11 9.26
C GLY A 84 2.69 7.60 7.92
N TYR A 85 2.54 8.92 7.80
CA TYR A 85 2.07 9.55 6.58
C TYR A 85 2.61 10.97 6.45
N CYS A 86 2.69 11.45 5.21
CA CYS A 86 2.98 12.84 4.89
C CYS A 86 1.79 13.42 4.13
N HIS A 87 1.35 14.60 4.56
CA HIS A 87 0.41 15.45 3.83
C HIS A 87 0.88 16.89 4.02
N ASP A 88 1.79 17.32 3.14
CA ASP A 88 2.45 18.62 3.22
C ASP A 88 2.06 19.47 2.01
N ILE A 89 1.82 20.77 2.22
CA ILE A 89 1.43 21.70 1.16
C ILE A 89 2.51 22.76 1.08
N GLN A 90 3.16 22.87 -0.08
CA GLN A 90 4.23 23.82 -0.34
C GLN A 90 3.84 24.76 -1.49
N GLU A 91 4.06 26.06 -1.32
CA GLU A 91 4.01 26.99 -2.46
C GLU A 91 5.25 26.79 -3.33
N VAL A 92 5.01 26.50 -4.60
CA VAL A 92 6.06 26.31 -5.61
C VAL A 92 5.85 27.29 -6.74
N GLN A 93 6.96 27.79 -7.28
CA GLN A 93 6.93 28.59 -8.51
C GLN A 93 6.88 27.63 -9.70
N VAL A 94 5.83 27.75 -10.51
CA VAL A 94 5.65 26.95 -11.73
C VAL A 94 5.51 27.87 -12.94
N MET A 95 6.02 27.41 -14.07
CA MET A 95 5.83 28.08 -15.35
C MET A 95 4.48 27.65 -15.92
N HIS A 96 3.55 28.60 -16.05
CA HIS A 96 2.25 28.38 -16.68
C HIS A 96 2.06 29.38 -17.81
N GLU A 97 1.87 28.89 -19.04
CA GLU A 97 1.71 29.74 -20.24
C GLU A 97 2.81 30.82 -20.40
N GLY A 98 4.06 30.47 -20.05
CA GLY A 98 5.20 31.39 -20.14
C GLY A 98 5.30 32.42 -19.02
N LYS A 99 4.43 32.38 -18.00
CA LYS A 99 4.49 33.22 -16.81
C LYS A 99 4.86 32.40 -15.57
N LEU A 100 5.67 33.00 -14.71
CA LEU A 100 5.95 32.45 -13.38
C LEU A 100 4.73 32.71 -12.49
N VAL A 101 4.10 31.65 -11.99
CA VAL A 101 2.98 31.73 -11.06
C VAL A 101 3.30 30.96 -9.80
N LEU A 102 2.77 31.42 -8.66
CA LEU A 102 2.78 30.66 -7.42
C LEU A 102 1.64 29.63 -7.51
N ALA A 103 1.96 28.37 -7.28
CA ALA A 103 1.02 27.28 -7.20
C ALA A 103 1.24 26.49 -5.92
N GLU A 104 0.15 25.98 -5.35
CA GLU A 104 0.24 25.04 -4.23
C GLU A 104 0.53 23.64 -4.77
N LYS A 105 1.57 23.00 -4.24
CA LYS A 105 1.88 21.60 -4.48
C LYS A 105 1.64 20.80 -3.22
N THR A 106 0.80 19.77 -3.34
CA THR A 106 0.51 18.87 -2.22
C THR A 106 1.38 17.62 -2.33
N HIS A 107 2.22 17.40 -1.33
CA HIS A 107 3.07 16.23 -1.18
C HIS A 107 2.38 15.20 -0.28
N ARG A 108 2.07 14.03 -0.86
CA ARG A 108 1.38 12.94 -0.18
C ARG A 108 2.24 11.69 -0.18
N ALA A 109 2.44 11.10 1.00
CA ALA A 109 3.08 9.82 1.12
C ALA A 109 2.46 8.96 2.22
N LEU A 110 2.44 7.64 2.00
CA LEU A 110 2.14 6.64 3.01
C LEU A 110 3.42 5.93 3.38
N CYS A 111 3.72 5.86 4.68
CA CYS A 111 4.89 5.20 5.22
C CYS A 111 4.45 3.87 5.82
N LEU A 112 4.91 2.78 5.25
CA LEU A 112 4.57 1.41 5.61
C LEU A 112 5.79 0.73 6.23
N GLU A 113 5.57 -0.34 6.98
CA GLU A 113 6.68 -1.21 7.37
C GLU A 113 7.40 -1.79 6.14
N TYR A 114 8.72 -1.97 6.26
CA TYR A 114 9.51 -2.51 5.16
C TYR A 114 9.44 -4.04 5.08
N MET A 115 9.22 -4.54 3.88
CA MET A 115 9.07 -5.96 3.57
C MET A 115 10.29 -6.45 2.78
N SER A 116 11.26 -7.01 3.48
CA SER A 116 12.61 -7.27 2.95
C SER A 116 12.68 -8.30 1.83
N ASN A 117 11.76 -9.26 1.79
CA ASN A 117 11.68 -10.28 0.74
C ASN A 117 10.79 -9.86 -0.44
N GLY A 118 10.28 -8.63 -0.45
CA GLY A 118 9.51 -8.08 -1.57
C GLY A 118 8.15 -8.76 -1.74
N SER A 119 7.65 -8.79 -2.98
CA SER A 119 6.35 -9.38 -3.30
C SER A 119 6.42 -10.89 -3.49
N LEU A 120 5.31 -11.57 -3.18
CA LEU A 120 5.13 -12.99 -3.47
C LEU A 120 5.25 -13.25 -4.97
N GLU A 121 4.78 -12.34 -5.83
CA GLU A 121 4.96 -12.46 -7.29
C GLU A 121 6.44 -12.62 -7.66
N LYS A 122 7.32 -11.77 -7.11
CA LYS A 122 8.75 -11.85 -7.36
C LYS A 122 9.32 -13.17 -6.82
N TYR A 123 8.94 -13.52 -5.59
CA TYR A 123 9.36 -14.77 -4.96
C TYR A 123 8.96 -16.01 -5.75
N LEU A 124 7.78 -16.03 -6.39
CA LEU A 124 7.32 -17.14 -7.22
C LEU A 124 8.03 -17.19 -8.59
N SER A 125 8.51 -16.04 -9.08
CA SER A 125 9.19 -15.92 -10.37
C SER A 125 10.69 -16.23 -10.33
N ASP A 126 11.34 -16.08 -9.18
CA ASP A 126 12.73 -16.47 -9.01
C ASP A 126 12.82 -18.00 -9.04
N GLU A 127 13.38 -18.58 -10.11
CA GLU A 127 13.51 -20.04 -10.34
C GLU A 127 14.42 -20.78 -9.33
N CYS A 128 14.77 -20.16 -8.21
CA CYS A 128 15.67 -20.73 -7.20
C CYS A 128 14.91 -21.60 -6.19
N ASP A 129 15.20 -22.89 -6.28
CA ASP A 129 14.98 -23.94 -5.28
C ASP A 129 13.53 -24.29 -4.92
N ARG A 130 13.08 -25.37 -5.55
CA ARG A 130 12.06 -26.35 -5.10
C ARG A 130 11.28 -25.89 -3.86
N TYR A 131 10.12 -25.29 -4.12
CA TYR A 131 9.07 -24.95 -3.18
C TYR A 131 9.04 -25.88 -1.96
N ASP A 132 9.57 -25.40 -0.85
CA ASP A 132 9.34 -25.98 0.46
C ASP A 132 7.85 -25.87 0.76
N TRP A 133 7.16 -27.00 0.71
CA TRP A 133 5.71 -27.06 0.92
C TRP A 133 5.32 -26.48 2.28
N GLN A 134 6.14 -26.70 3.31
CA GLN A 134 5.89 -26.17 4.63
C GLN A 134 5.90 -24.64 4.63
N LYS A 135 6.86 -24.01 3.94
CA LYS A 135 6.86 -22.54 3.74
C LYS A 135 5.65 -22.08 2.95
N GLY A 136 5.34 -22.76 1.84
CA GLY A 136 4.17 -22.45 1.00
C GLY A 136 2.88 -22.50 1.81
N TYR A 137 2.71 -23.52 2.65
CA TYR A 137 1.56 -23.66 3.54
C TYR A 137 1.46 -22.51 4.56
N GLN A 138 2.58 -22.09 5.18
CA GLN A 138 2.55 -20.95 6.11
C GLN A 138 2.16 -19.64 5.41
N ILE A 139 2.65 -19.42 4.19
CA ILE A 139 2.26 -18.26 3.38
C ILE A 139 0.75 -18.32 3.08
N ILE A 140 0.24 -19.44 2.59
CA ILE A 140 -1.20 -19.60 2.30
C ILE A 140 -2.02 -19.35 3.57
N LYS A 141 -1.64 -19.96 4.68
CA LYS A 141 -2.33 -19.80 5.97
C LYS A 141 -2.37 -18.34 6.42
N GLY A 142 -1.23 -17.64 6.37
CA GLY A 142 -1.16 -16.22 6.76
C GLY A 142 -2.02 -15.33 5.86
N ILE A 143 -2.01 -15.57 4.54
CA ILE A 143 -2.90 -14.85 3.60
C ILE A 143 -4.37 -15.09 3.97
N CYS A 144 -4.78 -16.34 4.22
CA CYS A 144 -6.14 -16.66 4.64
C CYS A 144 -6.53 -15.99 5.97
N GLN A 145 -5.62 -15.91 6.93
CA GLN A 145 -5.87 -15.23 8.21
C GLN A 145 -6.09 -13.73 8.00
N GLY A 146 -5.21 -13.06 7.23
CA GLY A 146 -5.37 -11.64 6.91
C GLY A 146 -6.65 -11.35 6.12
N LEU A 147 -7.00 -12.22 5.17
CA LEU A 147 -8.24 -12.08 4.41
C LEU A 147 -9.49 -12.32 5.24
N ASN A 148 -9.45 -13.25 6.20
CA ASN A 148 -10.56 -13.54 7.10
C ASN A 148 -10.85 -12.37 8.04
N TYR A 149 -9.80 -11.69 8.52
CA TYR A 149 -9.92 -10.53 9.38
C TYR A 149 -10.74 -9.40 8.73
N LEU A 150 -10.54 -9.15 7.43
CA LEU A 150 -11.15 -8.01 6.73
C LEU A 150 -12.69 -7.98 6.77
N PRO A 151 -13.43 -9.04 6.40
CA PRO A 151 -14.89 -9.04 6.46
C PRO A 151 -15.46 -9.43 7.84
N ASN A 152 -14.75 -10.27 8.61
CA ASN A 152 -15.34 -10.91 9.79
C ASN A 152 -15.01 -10.20 11.12
N GLU A 153 -13.88 -9.51 11.19
CA GLU A 153 -13.40 -8.89 12.44
C GLU A 153 -13.50 -7.36 12.42
N LEU A 154 -13.53 -6.74 11.24
CA LEU A 154 -13.73 -5.31 11.09
C LEU A 154 -15.21 -4.91 11.16
N LYS A 155 -15.47 -3.75 11.78
CA LYS A 155 -16.77 -3.08 11.76
C LYS A 155 -16.62 -1.64 11.26
N PRO A 156 -17.17 -1.27 10.10
CA PRO A 156 -17.86 -2.14 9.13
C PRO A 156 -16.88 -3.09 8.40
N PRO A 157 -17.38 -4.22 7.83
CA PRO A 157 -16.60 -5.13 6.99
C PRO A 157 -15.84 -4.44 5.86
N MET A 158 -14.61 -4.89 5.59
CA MET A 158 -13.79 -4.42 4.47
C MET A 158 -13.56 -5.52 3.44
N TYR A 159 -13.49 -5.13 2.17
CA TYR A 159 -13.13 -6.03 1.07
C TYR A 159 -11.99 -5.41 0.25
N HIS A 160 -10.99 -6.23 -0.09
CA HIS A 160 -9.72 -5.76 -0.68
C HIS A 160 -9.86 -5.29 -2.14
N PHE A 161 -10.59 -6.06 -2.97
CA PHE A 161 -10.78 -5.91 -4.43
C PHE A 161 -9.55 -6.06 -5.35
N ASP A 162 -8.32 -6.03 -4.85
CA ASP A 162 -7.13 -6.28 -5.69
C ASP A 162 -6.17 -7.32 -5.10
N LEU A 163 -6.69 -8.45 -4.64
CA LEU A 163 -5.83 -9.49 -4.11
C LEU A 163 -5.10 -10.23 -5.25
N LYS A 164 -3.77 -10.17 -5.24
CA LYS A 164 -2.88 -10.81 -6.21
C LYS A 164 -1.50 -11.03 -5.58
N PRO A 165 -0.64 -11.91 -6.12
CA PRO A 165 0.72 -12.13 -5.61
C PRO A 165 1.57 -10.86 -5.52
N ALA A 166 1.37 -9.89 -6.42
CA ALA A 166 2.08 -8.60 -6.36
C ALA A 166 1.72 -7.76 -5.11
N ASN A 167 0.53 -7.99 -4.54
CA ASN A 167 0.00 -7.30 -3.36
C ASN A 167 0.14 -8.13 -2.07
N ILE A 168 0.85 -9.26 -2.12
CA ILE A 168 1.29 -9.99 -0.93
C ILE A 168 2.78 -9.73 -0.76
N LEU A 169 3.17 -9.08 0.33
CA LEU A 169 4.56 -8.80 0.65
C LEU A 169 5.08 -9.78 1.70
N LEU A 170 6.38 -10.09 1.67
CA LEU A 170 7.02 -11.04 2.56
C LEU A 170 8.06 -10.34 3.43
N ASP A 171 7.96 -10.51 4.74
CA ASP A 171 8.96 -9.99 5.67
C ASP A 171 10.19 -10.90 5.71
N GLU A 172 11.18 -10.55 6.54
CA GLU A 172 12.43 -11.29 6.70
C GLU A 172 12.25 -12.75 7.11
N ASN A 173 11.13 -13.08 7.76
CA ASN A 173 10.79 -14.42 8.23
C ASN A 173 9.83 -15.15 7.27
N MET A 174 9.63 -14.63 6.06
CA MET A 174 8.69 -15.15 5.05
C MET A 174 7.23 -15.11 5.51
N VAL A 175 6.88 -14.26 6.48
CA VAL A 175 5.50 -14.07 6.91
C VAL A 175 4.81 -13.13 5.92
N PRO A 176 3.62 -13.51 5.38
CA PRO A 176 2.94 -12.72 4.39
C PRO A 176 2.18 -11.55 5.02
N ARG A 177 2.20 -10.41 4.35
CA ARG A 177 1.34 -9.25 4.62
C ARG A 177 0.61 -8.81 3.37
N ILE A 178 -0.70 -8.70 3.48
CA ILE A 178 -1.55 -8.14 2.42
C ILE A 178 -1.29 -6.63 2.36
N ALA A 179 -1.07 -6.10 1.17
CA ALA A 179 -0.77 -4.70 0.91
C ALA A 179 -1.65 -4.13 -0.22
N ASP A 180 -1.56 -2.82 -0.43
CA ASP A 180 -2.27 -2.05 -1.47
C ASP A 180 -3.80 -2.02 -1.31
N PHE A 181 -4.24 -1.28 -0.30
CA PHE A 181 -5.67 -1.08 0.02
C PHE A 181 -6.30 0.11 -0.72
N GLY A 182 -5.65 0.60 -1.79
CA GLY A 182 -6.04 1.81 -2.51
C GLY A 182 -7.44 1.78 -3.12
N ILE A 183 -7.90 0.59 -3.52
CA ILE A 183 -9.25 0.37 -4.06
C ILE A 183 -10.17 -0.42 -3.12
N SER A 184 -9.71 -0.74 -1.92
CA SER A 184 -10.51 -1.45 -0.92
C SER A 184 -11.71 -0.62 -0.48
N ARG A 185 -12.79 -1.32 -0.10
CA ARG A 185 -14.07 -0.68 0.23
C ARG A 185 -14.65 -1.24 1.52
N LEU A 186 -15.26 -0.35 2.28
CA LEU A 186 -16.09 -0.67 3.43
C LEU A 186 -17.53 -0.94 2.98
N PHE A 187 -18.10 -2.02 3.46
CA PHE A 187 -19.50 -2.39 3.23
C PHE A 187 -20.27 -2.26 4.53
N LYS A 188 -21.37 -1.51 4.51
CA LYS A 188 -22.38 -1.56 5.58
C LYS A 188 -23.26 -2.81 5.40
N ASP A 189 -24.30 -2.99 6.20
CA ASP A 189 -25.18 -4.17 6.26
C ASP A 189 -25.90 -4.57 4.93
N GLU A 190 -25.60 -3.92 3.81
CA GLU A 190 -26.06 -4.31 2.49
C GLU A 190 -25.27 -5.52 1.98
N GLN A 191 -25.93 -6.69 1.93
CA GLN A 191 -25.33 -7.96 1.50
C GLN A 191 -24.89 -8.00 0.02
N THR A 192 -25.39 -7.09 -0.81
CA THR A 192 -25.12 -7.05 -2.25
C THR A 192 -25.01 -5.60 -2.74
N ARG A 193 -23.95 -5.27 -3.51
CA ARG A 193 -23.82 -3.98 -4.21
C ARG A 193 -23.31 -4.17 -5.63
N ALA A 194 -23.96 -3.49 -6.58
CA ALA A 194 -23.47 -3.37 -7.94
C ALA A 194 -22.32 -2.35 -8.00
N THR A 195 -21.14 -2.78 -8.44
CA THR A 195 -20.03 -1.88 -8.72
C THR A 195 -20.09 -1.42 -10.18
N LYS A 196 -20.29 -0.13 -10.43
CA LYS A 196 -20.39 0.44 -11.80
C LYS A 196 -19.10 0.30 -12.62
N SER A 197 -17.95 0.17 -11.95
CA SER A 197 -16.60 0.09 -12.52
C SER A 197 -15.99 -1.29 -12.29
N THR A 198 -15.39 -1.87 -13.34
CA THR A 198 -14.50 -3.04 -13.20
C THR A 198 -13.25 -2.59 -12.44
N LEU A 199 -13.11 -3.06 -11.20
CA LEU A 199 -11.98 -2.74 -10.31
C LEU A 199 -11.21 -4.01 -10.00
N GLY A 200 -9.89 -3.92 -9.98
CA GLY A 200 -8.96 -5.03 -9.73
C GLY A 200 -8.20 -5.47 -10.98
N THR A 201 -7.33 -6.44 -10.81
CA THR A 201 -6.39 -6.88 -11.86
C THR A 201 -6.97 -8.02 -12.70
N ILE A 202 -6.99 -7.85 -14.02
CA ILE A 202 -7.42 -8.90 -14.98
C ILE A 202 -6.60 -10.18 -14.74
N GLY A 203 -7.27 -11.34 -14.70
CA GLY A 203 -6.68 -12.63 -14.33
C GLY A 203 -6.94 -13.03 -12.87
N TYR A 204 -7.16 -12.06 -11.99
CA TYR A 204 -7.55 -12.27 -10.59
C TYR A 204 -9.00 -11.87 -10.30
N LEU A 205 -9.67 -11.24 -11.25
CA LEU A 205 -11.08 -10.88 -11.14
C LEU A 205 -11.98 -12.12 -11.21
N PRO A 206 -12.97 -12.23 -10.32
CA PRO A 206 -13.96 -13.28 -10.42
C PRO A 206 -14.84 -13.08 -11.67
N PRO A 207 -15.29 -14.16 -12.33
CA PRO A 207 -15.93 -14.10 -13.65
C PRO A 207 -17.22 -13.26 -13.67
N GLU A 208 -17.97 -13.21 -12.57
CA GLU A 208 -19.18 -12.42 -12.39
C GLU A 208 -18.93 -10.89 -12.35
N TYR A 209 -17.68 -10.46 -12.14
CA TYR A 209 -17.27 -9.04 -12.26
C TYR A 209 -16.80 -8.67 -13.67
N ILE A 210 -16.42 -9.66 -14.48
CA ILE A 210 -16.00 -9.47 -15.87
C ILE A 210 -17.22 -9.52 -16.79
N LYS A 211 -18.10 -10.49 -16.57
CA LYS A 211 -19.36 -10.65 -17.30
C LYS A 211 -20.41 -9.76 -16.64
N LYS A 212 -20.49 -8.49 -17.04
CA LYS A 212 -21.65 -7.66 -16.72
C LYS A 212 -22.90 -8.39 -17.23
N ILE A 213 -23.84 -8.68 -16.33
CA ILE A 213 -25.23 -9.06 -16.69
C ILE A 213 -25.84 -7.90 -17.48
#